data_AF-A0A4R8MMQ3-F1
#
_entry.id   AF-A0A4R8MMQ3-F1
#
_cell.length_a   1.000
_cell.length_b   1.000
_cell.length_c   1.000
_cell.angle_alpha   90.00
_cell.angle_beta   90.00
_cell.angle_gamma   90.00
#
_symmetry.space_group_name_H-M   'P 1'
#
loop_
_entity.id
_entity.type
_entity.pdbx_description
1 polymer ?
#
loop_
_entity_poly.entity_id
_entity_poly.type
_entity_poly.pdbx_seq_one_letter_code
_entity_poly.pdbx_strand_id
1 'polypeptide(L)'
;PNTTALRLTAGKRCASALTASLGLRHIPLRHSSRSARRRADANAYFVGSATRNVVSPSSLYAIFNSKFNHMNAKEIKTLSNEFLAPKLKEKGWKGNGFNFYKKTNYNIIQIFGIYGTWMGGTLYCETAIHFDFIPDLAGKFDPSKISCASCLIRERLSPNGNGAYQWKIKTKKEENIHSLDRIFNAFEEYGSQFYKDFENFPKPFDLIKPSEFDNNKSVKVLDKYYIMNDIYFIYLLKEINLRMNLPKIAKTFSDIGIEKAKKRIKTEENLKKTIEMLSIKNGV
;
A
#
# COMPACT_ATOMS: atom_id res chain seq x y z
N PRO A 1 -48.15 -5.84 9.85
CA PRO A 1 -48.40 -4.77 8.85
C PRO A 1 -47.09 -4.05 8.48
N ASN A 2 -46.59 -4.34 7.28
CA ASN A 2 -45.50 -3.70 6.51
C ASN A 2 -44.13 -3.49 7.19
N THR A 3 -43.40 -4.58 7.38
CA THR A 3 -41.92 -4.54 7.50
C THR A 3 -41.30 -4.40 6.09
N THR A 4 -40.95 -3.18 5.71
CA THR A 4 -40.21 -2.91 4.46
C THR A 4 -38.77 -3.43 4.61
N ALA A 5 -38.43 -4.51 3.91
CA ALA A 5 -37.09 -5.09 3.95
C ALA A 5 -36.06 -4.15 3.31
N LEU A 6 -35.07 -3.70 4.10
CA LEU A 6 -33.94 -2.91 3.63
C LEU A 6 -33.03 -3.78 2.75
N ARG A 7 -32.89 -3.46 1.46
CA ARG A 7 -31.96 -4.16 0.55
C ARG A 7 -30.60 -3.46 0.55
N LEU A 8 -29.58 -4.12 1.10
CA LEU A 8 -28.19 -3.69 1.06
C LEU A 8 -27.47 -4.33 -0.15
N THR A 9 -26.95 -3.51 -1.05
CA THR A 9 -26.01 -3.93 -2.11
C THR A 9 -24.61 -3.45 -1.75
N ALA A 10 -23.82 -4.31 -1.09
CA ALA A 10 -22.40 -4.06 -0.81
C ALA A 10 -21.55 -5.25 -1.26
N GLY A 11 -20.27 -5.02 -1.59
CA GLY A 11 -19.33 -6.10 -1.90
C GLY A 11 -19.18 -7.07 -0.72
N LYS A 12 -18.88 -8.35 -1.00
CA LYS A 12 -18.91 -9.48 -0.03
C LYS A 12 -18.30 -9.22 1.35
N ARG A 13 -17.27 -8.35 1.46
CA ARG A 13 -16.60 -8.02 2.73
C ARG A 13 -17.25 -6.88 3.53
N CYS A 14 -17.98 -5.97 2.87
CA CYS A 14 -18.67 -4.86 3.54
C CYS A 14 -19.99 -5.30 4.17
N ALA A 15 -20.73 -6.20 3.52
CA ALA A 15 -22.05 -6.61 4.01
C ALA A 15 -21.96 -7.40 5.33
N SER A 16 -21.04 -8.36 5.44
CA SER A 16 -20.94 -9.23 6.63
C SER A 16 -20.51 -8.48 7.89
N ALA A 17 -19.57 -7.53 7.78
CA ALA A 17 -19.13 -6.70 8.90
C ALA A 17 -20.23 -5.72 9.37
N LEU A 18 -21.02 -5.19 8.43
CA LEU A 18 -22.10 -4.25 8.73
C LEU A 18 -23.26 -4.95 9.47
N THR A 19 -23.67 -6.13 9.02
CA THR A 19 -24.75 -6.93 9.64
C THR A 19 -24.39 -7.35 11.07
N ALA A 20 -23.13 -7.70 11.32
CA ALA A 20 -22.63 -8.05 12.64
C ALA A 20 -22.58 -6.84 13.60
N SER A 21 -22.19 -5.65 13.11
CA SER A 21 -22.11 -4.44 13.96
C SER A 21 -23.45 -3.80 14.29
N LEU A 22 -24.49 -4.06 13.49
CA LEU A 22 -25.83 -3.48 13.63
C LEU A 22 -26.84 -4.43 14.31
N GLY A 23 -26.44 -5.64 14.71
CA GLY A 23 -27.32 -6.60 15.40
C GLY A 23 -28.48 -7.15 14.56
N LEU A 24 -28.44 -6.98 13.23
CA LEU A 24 -29.53 -7.39 12.33
C LEU A 24 -29.40 -8.89 12.02
N ARG A 25 -30.36 -9.72 12.46
CA ARG A 25 -30.39 -11.16 12.10
C ARG A 25 -30.97 -11.37 10.69
N HIS A 26 -30.25 -12.15 9.88
CA HIS A 26 -30.61 -12.73 8.58
C HIS A 26 -31.30 -11.85 7.52
N ILE A 27 -30.51 -11.32 6.58
CA ILE A 27 -30.99 -10.85 5.27
C ILE A 27 -30.29 -11.69 4.18
N PRO A 28 -31.02 -12.33 3.25
CA PRO A 28 -30.41 -13.10 2.17
C PRO A 28 -29.77 -12.16 1.11
N LEU A 29 -28.48 -12.36 0.83
CA LEU A 29 -27.72 -11.59 -0.16
C LEU A 29 -27.83 -12.25 -1.55
N ARG A 30 -28.31 -11.52 -2.57
CA ARG A 30 -28.15 -11.90 -3.99
C ARG A 30 -26.99 -11.14 -4.63
N HIS A 31 -26.22 -11.85 -5.45
CA HIS A 31 -24.97 -11.40 -6.07
C HIS A 31 -25.20 -10.42 -7.23
N SER A 32 -24.39 -9.36 -7.32
CA SER A 32 -24.19 -8.60 -8.55
C SER A 32 -22.69 -8.48 -8.88
N SER A 33 -22.36 -8.63 -10.16
CA SER A 33 -21.00 -8.63 -10.70
C SER A 33 -20.46 -7.21 -10.88
N ARG A 34 -19.13 -7.08 -11.07
CA ARG A 34 -18.38 -5.82 -11.22
C ARG A 34 -18.92 -4.87 -12.31
N SER A 35 -19.75 -5.35 -13.25
CA SER A 35 -20.39 -4.50 -14.27
C SER A 35 -21.49 -3.58 -13.73
N ALA A 36 -22.02 -3.85 -12.54
CA ALA A 36 -23.08 -3.03 -11.92
C ALA A 36 -22.58 -1.65 -11.43
N ARG A 37 -21.26 -1.48 -11.19
CA ARG A 37 -20.70 -0.20 -10.72
C ARG A 37 -20.71 0.90 -11.78
N ARG A 38 -20.65 0.58 -13.09
CA ARG A 38 -20.70 1.60 -14.15
C ARG A 38 -22.11 2.00 -14.58
N ARG A 39 -23.15 1.23 -14.23
CA ARG A 39 -24.54 1.59 -14.56
C ARG A 39 -25.24 2.41 -13.49
N ALA A 40 -24.77 2.40 -12.24
CA ALA A 40 -25.36 3.20 -11.17
C ALA A 40 -25.13 4.71 -11.38
N ASP A 41 -24.02 5.09 -12.02
CA ASP A 41 -23.68 6.50 -12.28
C ASP A 41 -24.31 7.07 -13.57
N ALA A 42 -24.91 6.23 -14.41
CA ALA A 42 -25.44 6.62 -15.73
C ALA A 42 -26.96 6.79 -15.82
N ASN A 43 -27.73 6.41 -14.79
CA ASN A 43 -29.21 6.47 -14.80
C ASN A 43 -29.77 7.57 -13.87
N ALA A 44 -29.15 8.75 -13.85
CA ALA A 44 -29.69 9.94 -13.18
C ALA A 44 -30.70 10.75 -14.03
N TYR A 45 -31.07 10.26 -15.22
CA TYR A 45 -32.10 10.87 -16.06
C TYR A 45 -33.07 9.81 -16.56
N PHE A 46 -34.13 9.52 -15.80
CA PHE A 46 -35.50 9.36 -16.30
C PHE A 46 -36.49 9.08 -15.15
N VAL A 47 -37.72 9.56 -15.35
CA VAL A 47 -38.81 9.80 -14.39
C VAL A 47 -39.48 8.52 -13.87
N GLY A 48 -39.91 8.50 -12.60
CA GLY A 48 -41.14 7.79 -12.20
C GLY A 48 -41.07 6.72 -11.10
N SER A 49 -41.49 7.11 -9.90
CA SER A 49 -42.18 6.29 -8.87
C SER A 49 -41.40 5.29 -7.98
N ALA A 50 -41.86 5.23 -6.72
CA ALA A 50 -41.47 4.39 -5.58
C ALA A 50 -40.11 4.71 -4.92
N THR A 51 -40.19 5.52 -3.85
CA THR A 51 -39.13 5.83 -2.88
C THR A 51 -38.54 4.56 -2.25
N ARG A 52 -37.51 3.99 -2.89
CA ARG A 52 -36.55 3.12 -2.20
C ARG A 52 -35.44 4.01 -1.67
N ASN A 53 -35.40 4.20 -0.35
CA ASN A 53 -34.29 4.86 0.34
C ASN A 53 -33.01 4.00 0.17
N VAL A 54 -32.33 4.16 -0.95
CA VAL A 54 -30.98 3.64 -1.17
C VAL A 54 -30.04 4.60 -0.46
N VAL A 55 -29.69 4.28 0.79
CA VAL A 55 -28.67 5.05 1.52
C VAL A 55 -27.34 4.79 0.82
N SER A 56 -26.73 5.86 0.29
CA SER A 56 -25.44 5.74 -0.38
C SER A 56 -24.36 5.23 0.60
N PRO A 57 -23.32 4.52 0.14
CA PRO A 57 -22.19 4.14 1.00
C PRO A 57 -21.55 5.34 1.71
N SER A 58 -21.55 6.51 1.08
CA SER A 58 -21.08 7.78 1.64
C SER A 58 -21.96 8.27 2.79
N SER A 59 -23.28 8.10 2.68
CA SER A 59 -24.23 8.44 3.74
C SER A 59 -24.17 7.47 4.92
N LEU A 60 -23.95 6.18 4.67
CA LEU A 60 -23.68 5.18 5.72
C LEU A 60 -22.35 5.45 6.43
N TYR A 61 -21.32 5.89 5.69
CA TYR A 61 -20.04 6.31 6.25
C TYR A 61 -20.19 7.55 7.14
N ALA A 62 -20.99 8.54 6.73
CA ALA A 62 -21.29 9.71 7.56
C ALA A 62 -22.04 9.34 8.86
N ILE A 63 -22.99 8.41 8.80
CA ILE A 63 -23.75 7.92 9.96
C ILE A 63 -22.88 7.06 10.89
N PHE A 64 -21.96 6.26 10.33
CA PHE A 64 -21.01 5.48 11.13
C PHE A 64 -20.01 6.40 11.84
N ASN A 65 -19.44 7.38 11.13
CA ASN A 65 -18.52 8.35 11.73
C ASN A 65 -19.20 9.28 12.74
N SER A 66 -20.48 9.64 12.54
CA SER A 66 -21.20 10.43 13.55
C SER A 66 -21.48 9.66 14.84
N LYS A 67 -21.42 8.32 14.82
CA LYS A 67 -21.53 7.46 16.02
C LYS A 67 -20.19 7.20 16.73
N PHE A 68 -19.06 7.32 16.03
CA PHE A 68 -17.73 7.11 16.62
C PHE A 68 -17.02 8.45 16.74
N ASN A 69 -16.97 8.98 17.96
CA ASN A 69 -16.49 10.31 18.31
C ASN A 69 -14.95 10.48 18.19
N HIS A 70 -14.28 9.95 17.17
CA HIS A 70 -12.82 10.07 16.99
C HIS A 70 -12.48 11.12 15.93
N MET A 71 -11.31 11.75 16.05
CA MET A 71 -10.83 12.68 15.01
C MET A 71 -10.72 11.97 13.66
N ASN A 72 -10.98 12.70 12.58
CA ASN A 72 -10.88 12.16 11.23
C ASN A 72 -9.42 12.22 10.70
N ALA A 73 -9.16 11.49 9.62
CA ALA A 73 -7.81 11.38 9.05
C ALA A 73 -7.21 12.73 8.61
N LYS A 74 -8.03 13.70 8.19
CA LYS A 74 -7.54 15.04 7.78
C LYS A 74 -7.04 15.83 8.99
N GLU A 75 -7.75 15.74 10.11
CA GLU A 75 -7.33 16.38 11.36
C GLU A 75 -6.04 15.75 11.88
N ILE A 76 -5.94 14.43 11.89
CA ILE A 76 -4.69 13.74 12.27
C ILE A 76 -3.53 14.07 11.32
N LYS A 77 -3.78 14.19 10.01
CA LYS A 77 -2.77 14.63 9.05
C LYS A 77 -2.27 16.04 9.36
N THR A 78 -3.14 16.91 9.85
CA THR A 78 -2.78 18.27 10.30
C THR A 78 -1.90 18.20 11.53
N LEU A 79 -2.25 17.39 12.54
CA LEU A 79 -1.39 17.16 13.70
C LEU A 79 -0.03 16.55 13.32
N SER A 80 0.00 15.64 12.35
CA SER A 80 1.26 15.07 11.85
C SER A 80 2.17 16.16 11.24
N ASN A 81 1.61 17.13 10.51
CA ASN A 81 2.38 18.27 10.00
C ASN A 81 2.94 19.16 11.11
N GLU A 82 2.19 19.35 12.19
CA GLU A 82 2.56 20.22 13.30
C GLU A 82 3.58 19.57 14.26
N PHE A 83 3.43 18.28 14.55
CA PHE A 83 4.16 17.62 15.65
C PHE A 83 5.12 16.51 15.22
N LEU A 84 4.84 15.81 14.13
CA LEU A 84 5.69 14.69 13.66
C LEU A 84 6.65 15.13 12.56
N ALA A 85 6.16 15.91 11.59
CA ALA A 85 6.96 16.36 10.45
C ALA A 85 8.19 17.18 10.86
N PRO A 86 8.14 18.11 11.86
CA PRO A 86 9.34 18.83 12.29
C PRO A 86 10.43 17.89 12.80
N LYS A 87 10.08 16.92 13.65
CA LYS A 87 11.02 15.92 14.20
C LYS A 87 11.67 15.08 13.10
N LEU A 88 10.87 14.64 12.12
CA LEU A 88 11.41 13.90 10.97
C LEU A 88 12.32 14.79 10.09
N LYS A 89 11.96 16.06 9.87
CA LYS A 89 12.76 17.01 9.09
C LYS A 89 14.11 17.31 9.74
N GLU A 90 14.16 17.42 11.07
CA GLU A 90 15.41 17.54 11.82
C GLU A 90 16.35 16.35 11.57
N LYS A 91 15.79 15.16 11.29
CA LYS A 91 16.53 13.93 10.92
C LYS A 91 16.82 13.82 9.41
N GLY A 92 16.57 14.87 8.65
CA GLY A 92 16.82 14.96 7.21
C GLY A 92 15.76 14.33 6.32
N TRP A 93 14.58 13.99 6.87
CA TRP A 93 13.44 13.54 6.07
C TRP A 93 12.77 14.71 5.37
N LYS A 94 12.28 14.46 4.16
CA LYS A 94 11.43 15.37 3.38
C LYS A 94 10.00 14.83 3.37
N GLY A 95 9.05 15.68 2.96
CA GLY A 95 7.64 15.32 2.88
C GLY A 95 6.81 15.91 4.02
N ASN A 96 5.52 15.55 4.02
CA ASN A 96 4.54 16.08 4.96
C ASN A 96 3.33 15.13 5.11
N GLY A 97 2.54 15.40 6.13
CA GLY A 97 1.30 14.73 6.44
C GLY A 97 1.56 13.27 6.77
N PHE A 98 1.41 12.41 5.77
CA PHE A 98 1.47 10.96 5.92
C PHE A 98 2.46 10.30 4.96
N ASN A 99 3.26 11.08 4.23
CA ASN A 99 4.26 10.55 3.33
C ASN A 99 5.57 11.30 3.52
N PHE A 100 6.56 10.60 4.07
CA PHE A 100 7.90 11.11 4.31
C PHE A 100 8.90 10.26 3.54
N TYR A 101 9.94 10.90 3.02
CA TYR A 101 10.98 10.21 2.27
C TYR A 101 12.35 10.81 2.54
N LYS A 102 13.39 9.99 2.41
CA LYS A 102 14.79 10.39 2.52
C LYS A 102 15.58 9.68 1.43
N LYS A 103 16.30 10.44 0.60
CA LYS A 103 17.24 9.87 -0.37
C LYS A 103 18.55 9.54 0.34
N THR A 104 19.12 8.39 0.01
CA THR A 104 20.47 8.00 0.40
C THR A 104 21.43 8.21 -0.77
N ASN A 105 22.74 8.11 -0.51
CA ASN A 105 23.76 8.19 -1.56
C ASN A 105 23.85 6.93 -2.43
N TYR A 106 23.06 5.89 -2.13
CA TYR A 106 23.14 4.57 -2.75
C TYR A 106 21.97 4.26 -3.69
N ASN A 107 21.37 5.29 -4.31
CA ASN A 107 20.18 5.16 -5.16
C ASN A 107 18.95 4.56 -4.46
N ILE A 108 18.96 4.54 -3.11
CA ILE A 108 17.83 4.09 -2.29
C ILE A 108 17.07 5.30 -1.77
N ILE A 109 15.76 5.25 -1.92
CA ILE A 109 14.79 6.14 -1.29
C ILE A 109 14.18 5.38 -0.12
N GLN A 110 14.44 5.87 1.09
CA GLN A 110 13.74 5.44 2.30
C GLN A 110 12.40 6.17 2.37
N ILE A 111 11.33 5.47 2.72
CA ILE A 111 9.97 6.00 2.79
C ILE A 111 9.35 5.60 4.13
N PHE A 112 8.74 6.57 4.80
CA PHE A 112 7.94 6.36 6.00
C PHE A 112 6.53 6.88 5.74
N GLY A 113 5.56 5.97 5.78
CA GLY A 113 4.18 6.23 5.42
C GLY A 113 3.22 5.99 6.57
N ILE A 114 2.16 6.79 6.63
CA ILE A 114 1.04 6.61 7.58
C ILE A 114 -0.24 6.42 6.77
N TYR A 115 -1.02 5.39 7.10
CA TYR A 115 -2.22 5.02 6.36
C TYR A 115 -3.40 4.84 7.32
N GLY A 116 -4.46 5.61 7.10
CA GLY A 116 -5.74 5.35 7.76
C GLY A 116 -6.38 4.07 7.23
N THR A 117 -7.05 3.32 8.11
CA THR A 117 -7.87 2.21 7.64
C THR A 117 -9.12 2.72 6.95
N TRP A 118 -9.66 1.91 6.03
CA TRP A 118 -10.87 2.26 5.28
C TRP A 118 -12.09 2.45 6.18
N MET A 119 -12.11 1.83 7.37
CA MET A 119 -13.17 1.97 8.38
C MET A 119 -12.98 3.21 9.27
N GLY A 120 -11.85 3.92 9.16
CA GLY A 120 -11.49 4.99 10.09
C GLY A 120 -11.04 4.47 11.46
N GLY A 121 -10.81 5.39 12.39
CA GLY A 121 -10.49 5.10 13.80
C GLY A 121 -9.11 4.53 14.08
N THR A 122 -8.34 4.15 13.05
CA THR A 122 -7.03 3.52 13.20
C THR A 122 -6.08 3.93 12.08
N LEU A 123 -4.79 4.01 12.41
CA LEU A 123 -3.69 4.23 11.47
C LEU A 123 -2.76 3.01 11.51
N TYR A 124 -2.12 2.73 10.37
CA TYR A 124 -0.91 1.93 10.27
C TYR A 124 0.24 2.83 9.87
N CYS A 125 1.41 2.54 10.41
CA CYS A 125 2.65 3.17 9.98
C CYS A 125 3.50 2.11 9.29
N GLU A 126 4.16 2.47 8.19
CA GLU A 126 4.97 1.55 7.38
C GLU A 126 6.31 2.20 7.05
N THR A 127 7.38 1.40 7.13
CA THR A 127 8.68 1.70 6.54
C THR A 127 8.78 0.98 5.21
N ALA A 128 9.38 1.61 4.20
CA ALA A 128 9.59 1.01 2.91
C ALA A 128 10.88 1.55 2.27
N ILE A 129 11.50 0.74 1.41
CA ILE A 129 12.55 1.20 0.52
C ILE A 129 12.07 1.20 -0.93
N HIS A 130 12.62 2.13 -1.70
CA HIS A 130 12.48 2.20 -3.14
C HIS A 130 13.82 2.57 -3.79
N PHE A 131 13.90 2.49 -5.11
CA PHE A 131 15.11 2.80 -5.87
C PHE A 131 14.80 3.90 -6.84
N ASP A 132 15.64 4.94 -6.91
CA ASP A 132 15.36 6.13 -7.74
C ASP A 132 15.55 5.90 -9.24
N PHE A 133 16.06 4.73 -9.62
CA PHE A 133 16.30 4.35 -11.00
C PHE A 133 15.25 3.44 -11.63
N ILE A 134 14.24 3.02 -10.87
CA ILE A 134 13.04 2.36 -11.38
C ILE A 134 11.80 3.14 -10.93
N PRO A 135 10.65 3.03 -11.64
CA PRO A 135 9.42 3.55 -11.10
C PRO A 135 8.95 2.71 -9.90
N ASP A 136 7.97 3.19 -9.14
CA ASP A 136 7.20 2.37 -8.20
C ASP A 136 6.17 1.49 -8.94
N LEU A 137 5.44 0.64 -8.19
CA LEU A 137 4.38 -0.21 -8.76
C LEU A 137 3.23 0.58 -9.41
N ALA A 138 3.16 1.90 -9.21
CA ALA A 138 2.19 2.81 -9.81
C ALA A 138 2.81 3.69 -10.94
N GLY A 139 4.04 3.41 -11.35
CA GLY A 139 4.72 4.12 -12.44
C GLY A 139 5.32 5.48 -12.04
N LYS A 140 5.60 5.73 -10.76
CA LYS A 140 6.12 7.01 -10.24
C LYS A 140 7.62 6.95 -9.96
N PHE A 141 8.36 7.95 -10.43
CA PHE A 141 9.78 8.15 -10.11
C PHE A 141 10.01 9.22 -9.03
N ASP A 142 9.09 10.17 -8.92
CA ASP A 142 9.20 11.28 -7.97
C ASP A 142 9.03 10.76 -6.53
N PRO A 143 10.05 10.85 -5.66
CA PRO A 143 9.99 10.37 -4.28
C PRO A 143 8.82 10.93 -3.48
N SER A 144 8.40 12.17 -3.78
CA SER A 144 7.28 12.81 -3.08
C SER A 144 5.92 12.16 -3.40
N LYS A 145 5.84 11.42 -4.51
CA LYS A 145 4.64 10.76 -5.02
C LYS A 145 4.64 9.25 -4.81
N ILE A 146 5.77 8.67 -4.41
CA ILE A 146 5.88 7.24 -4.11
C ILE A 146 5.25 6.98 -2.74
N SER A 147 4.40 5.96 -2.68
CA SER A 147 3.77 5.51 -1.44
C SER A 147 4.35 4.16 -1.00
N CYS A 148 4.39 3.86 0.30
CA CYS A 148 4.77 2.52 0.80
C CYS A 148 3.90 1.42 0.16
N ALA A 149 2.63 1.72 -0.13
CA ALA A 149 1.73 0.78 -0.80
C ALA A 149 2.23 0.34 -2.19
N SER A 150 3.03 1.18 -2.85
CA SER A 150 3.64 0.92 -4.16
C SER A 150 5.06 0.36 -4.10
N CYS A 151 5.63 0.19 -2.90
CA CYS A 151 6.97 -0.36 -2.72
C CYS A 151 6.94 -1.89 -2.59
N LEU A 152 7.97 -2.56 -3.10
CA LEU A 152 8.13 -4.01 -2.99
C LEU A 152 8.50 -4.47 -1.59
N ILE A 153 9.40 -3.73 -0.95
CA ILE A 153 9.98 -4.09 0.34
C ILE A 153 9.49 -3.05 1.34
N ARG A 154 8.65 -3.51 2.24
CA ARG A 154 8.05 -2.69 3.28
C ARG A 154 7.75 -3.53 4.51
N GLU A 155 7.74 -2.87 5.66
CA GLU A 155 7.40 -3.47 6.93
C GLU A 155 6.47 -2.54 7.72
N ARG A 156 5.56 -3.12 8.49
CA ARG A 156 4.70 -2.34 9.37
C ARG A 156 5.46 -1.99 10.63
N LEU A 157 5.39 -0.73 11.01
CA LEU A 157 5.98 -0.25 12.24
C LEU A 157 5.08 -0.65 13.42
N SER A 158 5.72 -1.20 14.44
CA SER A 158 5.11 -1.56 15.71
C SER A 158 5.91 -0.94 16.86
N PRO A 159 5.27 -0.54 17.97
CA PRO A 159 5.98 -0.03 19.15
C PRO A 159 6.87 -1.06 19.86
N ASN A 160 6.85 -2.33 19.44
CA ASN A 160 7.73 -3.39 19.93
C ASN A 160 8.61 -4.00 18.82
N GLY A 161 8.70 -3.33 17.67
CA GLY A 161 9.49 -3.75 16.52
C GLY A 161 8.93 -4.90 15.68
N ASN A 162 7.87 -5.59 16.12
CA ASN A 162 7.36 -6.78 15.43
C ASN A 162 5.87 -6.68 15.05
N GLY A 163 5.57 -7.01 13.80
CA GLY A 163 4.21 -7.22 13.31
C GLY A 163 3.43 -5.93 13.00
N ALA A 164 2.14 -6.09 12.74
CA ALA A 164 1.25 -4.98 12.39
C ALA A 164 0.62 -4.37 13.66
N TYR A 165 0.88 -3.09 13.92
CA TYR A 165 0.24 -2.37 15.01
C TYR A 165 -0.81 -1.37 14.51
N GLN A 166 -1.99 -1.39 15.15
CA GLN A 166 -3.09 -0.47 14.86
C GLN A 166 -3.06 0.70 15.84
N TRP A 167 -2.59 1.85 15.38
CA TRP A 167 -2.56 3.09 16.15
C TRP A 167 -3.97 3.69 16.19
N LYS A 168 -4.66 3.55 17.33
CA LYS A 168 -6.04 4.03 17.50
C LYS A 168 -6.09 5.55 17.49
N ILE A 169 -6.92 6.11 16.61
CA ILE A 169 -7.24 7.54 16.59
C ILE A 169 -8.19 7.84 17.74
N LYS A 170 -7.92 8.93 18.46
CA LYS A 170 -8.65 9.34 19.66
C LYS A 170 -9.56 10.54 19.40
N THR A 171 -10.47 10.80 20.32
CA THR A 171 -11.32 12.00 20.31
C THR A 171 -10.54 13.26 20.64
N LYS A 172 -9.68 13.19 21.67
CA LYS A 172 -8.95 14.35 22.18
C LYS A 172 -7.70 14.62 21.35
N LYS A 173 -7.45 15.89 21.05
CA LYS A 173 -6.28 16.34 20.28
C LYS A 173 -4.98 15.91 20.96
N GLU A 174 -4.88 16.12 22.26
CA GLU A 174 -3.69 15.88 23.08
C GLU A 174 -3.30 14.39 23.09
N GLU A 175 -4.28 13.49 23.14
CA GLU A 175 -4.04 12.04 23.07
C GLU A 175 -3.48 11.61 21.70
N ASN A 176 -3.94 12.27 20.63
CA ASN A 176 -3.41 12.02 19.29
C ASN A 176 -2.00 12.60 19.11
N ILE A 177 -1.70 13.77 19.69
CA ILE A 177 -0.34 14.33 19.73
C ILE A 177 0.61 13.36 20.45
N HIS A 178 0.22 12.86 21.62
CA HIS A 178 0.98 11.84 22.35
C HIS A 178 1.14 10.55 21.54
N SER A 179 0.12 10.16 20.76
CA SER A 179 0.23 9.00 19.86
C SER A 179 1.23 9.21 18.73
N LEU A 180 1.30 10.43 18.15
CA LEU A 180 2.31 10.78 17.14
C LEU A 180 3.73 10.79 17.72
N ASP A 181 3.89 11.23 18.96
CA ASP A 181 5.17 11.13 19.67
C ASP A 181 5.62 9.66 19.84
N ARG A 182 4.70 8.79 20.26
CA ARG A 182 4.97 7.36 20.35
C ARG A 182 5.29 6.72 18.99
N ILE A 183 4.65 7.18 17.91
CA ILE A 183 4.98 6.75 16.54
C ILE A 183 6.41 7.16 16.20
N PHE A 184 6.80 8.40 16.50
CA PHE A 184 8.17 8.88 16.26
C PHE A 184 9.20 8.07 17.05
N ASN A 185 8.96 7.81 18.33
CA ASN A 185 9.87 7.03 19.17
C ASN A 185 10.01 5.59 18.66
N ALA A 186 8.89 4.94 18.29
CA ALA A 186 8.91 3.62 17.69
C ALA A 186 9.66 3.61 16.34
N PHE A 187 9.50 4.67 15.55
CA PHE A 187 10.20 4.83 14.28
C PHE A 187 11.72 4.96 14.48
N GLU A 188 12.17 5.79 15.42
CA GLU A 188 13.61 5.93 15.73
C GLU A 188 14.20 4.61 16.24
N GLU A 189 13.49 3.89 17.11
CA GLU A 189 14.00 2.66 17.72
C GLU A 189 13.98 1.47 16.76
N TYR A 190 12.86 1.23 16.07
CA TYR A 190 12.64 0.03 15.26
C TYR A 190 12.61 0.31 13.76
N GLY A 191 12.02 1.44 13.35
CA GLY A 191 11.95 1.82 11.94
C GLY A 191 13.33 2.11 11.33
N SER A 192 14.24 2.72 12.10
CA SER A 192 15.61 2.97 11.65
C SER A 192 16.37 1.67 11.37
N GLN A 193 16.15 0.61 12.16
CA GLN A 193 16.79 -0.68 11.99
C GLN A 193 16.39 -1.36 10.67
N PHE A 194 15.13 -1.19 10.23
CA PHE A 194 14.70 -1.66 8.92
C PHE A 194 15.55 -1.05 7.79
N TYR A 195 15.90 0.24 7.85
CA TYR A 195 16.69 0.86 6.79
C TYR A 195 18.17 0.47 6.81
N LYS A 196 18.74 0.19 7.99
CA LYS A 196 20.13 -0.28 8.14
C LYS A 196 20.41 -1.57 7.37
N ASP A 197 19.42 -2.45 7.28
CA ASP A 197 19.50 -3.69 6.50
C ASP A 197 19.83 -3.42 5.02
N PHE A 198 19.58 -2.21 4.51
CA PHE A 198 19.77 -1.83 3.12
C PHE A 198 20.90 -0.81 2.87
N GLU A 199 21.64 -0.38 3.89
CA GLU A 199 22.70 0.64 3.76
C GLU A 199 23.88 0.16 2.89
N ASN A 200 24.15 -1.15 2.88
CA ASN A 200 25.27 -1.75 2.13
C ASN A 200 24.88 -2.14 0.70
N PHE A 201 24.06 -1.33 0.01
CA PHE A 201 23.68 -1.60 -1.37
C PHE A 201 24.92 -1.71 -2.29
N PRO A 202 24.98 -2.71 -3.21
CA PRO A 202 23.93 -3.64 -3.62
C PRO A 202 23.87 -4.98 -2.87
N LYS A 203 24.66 -5.16 -1.81
CA LYS A 203 24.83 -6.45 -1.08
C LYS A 203 23.53 -7.17 -0.66
N PRO A 204 22.46 -6.47 -0.24
CA PRO A 204 21.20 -7.15 0.07
C PRO A 204 20.55 -7.86 -1.14
N PHE A 205 20.96 -7.51 -2.35
CA PHE A 205 20.34 -7.96 -3.60
C PHE A 205 21.27 -8.78 -4.49
N ASP A 206 22.58 -8.59 -4.39
CA ASP A 206 23.57 -9.30 -5.23
C ASP A 206 23.73 -10.79 -4.87
N LEU A 207 23.31 -11.19 -3.68
CA LEU A 207 23.30 -12.58 -3.24
C LEU A 207 22.19 -13.42 -3.89
N ILE A 208 21.16 -12.77 -4.43
CA ILE A 208 19.98 -13.45 -4.97
C ILE A 208 20.28 -13.94 -6.39
N LYS A 209 20.19 -15.27 -6.59
CA LYS A 209 20.55 -15.90 -7.86
C LYS A 209 19.32 -16.15 -8.75
N PRO A 210 19.47 -16.11 -10.09
CA PRO A 210 18.38 -16.42 -11.01
C PRO A 210 17.69 -17.77 -10.73
N SER A 211 18.46 -18.79 -10.36
CA SER A 211 17.99 -20.14 -10.01
C SER A 211 16.99 -20.18 -8.85
N GLU A 212 16.94 -19.15 -8.00
CA GLU A 212 15.96 -19.10 -6.90
C GLU A 212 14.52 -18.95 -7.41
N PHE A 213 14.34 -18.53 -8.66
CA PHE A 213 13.04 -18.29 -9.26
C PHE A 213 12.45 -19.52 -9.99
N ASP A 214 13.20 -20.60 -10.11
CA ASP A 214 12.82 -21.81 -10.86
C ASP A 214 11.66 -22.59 -10.19
N ASN A 215 11.61 -22.59 -8.86
CA ASN A 215 10.73 -23.49 -8.09
C ASN A 215 9.42 -22.86 -7.60
N ASN A 216 9.02 -21.68 -8.11
CA ASN A 216 7.85 -20.91 -7.64
C ASN A 216 7.83 -20.65 -6.10
N LYS A 217 8.96 -20.80 -5.40
CA LYS A 217 9.08 -20.46 -3.99
C LYS A 217 9.04 -18.94 -3.83
N SER A 218 8.51 -18.47 -2.70
CA SER A 218 8.59 -17.05 -2.35
C SER A 218 10.04 -16.69 -2.07
N VAL A 219 10.56 -15.74 -2.84
CA VAL A 219 11.91 -15.22 -2.64
C VAL A 219 11.88 -14.23 -1.47
N LYS A 220 12.96 -14.24 -0.70
CA LYS A 220 13.18 -13.31 0.40
C LYS A 220 14.40 -12.46 0.13
N VAL A 221 14.39 -11.24 0.65
CA VAL A 221 15.59 -10.41 0.77
C VAL A 221 16.14 -10.58 2.19
N LEU A 222 17.43 -10.87 2.31
CA LEU A 222 18.13 -11.09 3.59
C LEU A 222 17.49 -12.17 4.49
N ASP A 223 16.87 -13.19 3.88
CA ASP A 223 16.07 -14.23 4.56
C ASP A 223 14.92 -13.71 5.46
N LYS A 224 14.65 -12.40 5.40
CA LYS A 224 13.75 -11.66 6.30
C LYS A 224 12.52 -11.15 5.56
N TYR A 225 12.71 -10.48 4.44
CA TYR A 225 11.65 -9.74 3.76
C TYR A 225 11.02 -10.54 2.63
N TYR A 226 9.78 -10.99 2.81
CA TYR A 226 9.02 -11.72 1.79
C TYR A 226 8.60 -10.82 0.65
N ILE A 227 8.83 -11.27 -0.58
CA ILE A 227 8.46 -10.53 -1.78
C ILE A 227 7.17 -11.10 -2.40
N MET A 228 6.12 -10.28 -2.44
CA MET A 228 4.82 -10.70 -2.97
C MET A 228 4.70 -10.63 -4.50
N ASN A 229 5.43 -9.72 -5.14
CA ASN A 229 5.39 -9.51 -6.58
C ASN A 229 6.75 -9.89 -7.20
N ASP A 230 6.90 -11.18 -7.49
CA ASP A 230 8.15 -11.74 -8.02
C ASP A 230 8.52 -11.18 -9.40
N ILE A 231 7.56 -10.90 -10.29
CA ILE A 231 7.82 -10.31 -11.61
C ILE A 231 8.49 -8.93 -11.46
N TYR A 232 7.95 -8.07 -10.60
CA TYR A 232 8.52 -6.74 -10.39
C TYR A 232 9.84 -6.80 -9.62
N PHE A 233 10.00 -7.81 -8.77
CA PHE A 233 11.27 -8.04 -8.09
C PHE A 233 12.37 -8.54 -9.02
N ILE A 234 12.04 -9.42 -9.97
CA ILE A 234 12.95 -9.82 -11.05
C ILE A 234 13.35 -8.60 -11.88
N TYR A 235 12.41 -7.70 -12.18
CA TYR A 235 12.73 -6.43 -12.83
C TYR A 235 13.72 -5.59 -12.01
N LEU A 236 13.51 -5.45 -10.70
CA LEU A 236 14.46 -4.77 -9.82
C LEU A 236 15.85 -5.43 -9.87
N LEU A 237 15.93 -6.75 -9.72
CA LEU A 237 17.21 -7.48 -9.74
C LEU A 237 17.94 -7.34 -11.09
N LYS A 238 17.19 -7.36 -12.21
CA LYS A 238 17.72 -7.05 -13.54
C LYS A 238 18.36 -5.65 -13.57
N GLU A 239 17.65 -4.63 -13.12
CA GLU A 239 18.13 -3.24 -13.13
C GLU A 239 19.32 -2.99 -12.18
N ILE A 240 19.38 -3.70 -11.06
CA ILE A 240 20.55 -3.69 -10.16
C ILE A 240 21.75 -4.32 -10.86
N ASN A 241 21.58 -5.50 -11.49
CA ASN A 241 22.69 -6.18 -12.18
C ASN A 241 23.21 -5.38 -13.38
N LEU A 242 22.36 -4.67 -14.12
CA LEU A 242 22.81 -3.74 -15.16
C LEU A 242 23.70 -2.63 -14.58
N ARG A 243 23.33 -2.07 -13.42
CA ARG A 243 24.12 -1.03 -12.73
C ARG A 243 25.43 -1.53 -12.14
N MET A 244 25.49 -2.80 -11.78
CA MET A 244 26.71 -3.47 -11.35
C MET A 244 27.61 -3.89 -12.52
N ASN A 245 27.26 -3.55 -13.76
CA ASN A 245 27.95 -3.98 -14.98
C ASN A 245 28.00 -5.52 -15.12
N LEU A 246 26.89 -6.19 -14.79
CA LEU A 246 26.69 -7.64 -14.89
C LEU A 246 25.61 -7.99 -15.94
N PRO A 247 25.81 -7.64 -17.23
CA PRO A 247 24.77 -7.74 -18.26
C PRO A 247 24.33 -9.19 -18.53
N LYS A 248 25.22 -10.17 -18.36
CA LYS A 248 24.89 -11.59 -18.52
C LYS A 248 23.87 -12.04 -17.47
N ILE A 249 24.06 -11.65 -16.21
CA ILE A 249 23.13 -11.99 -15.11
C ILE A 249 21.82 -11.23 -15.26
N ALA A 250 21.90 -9.94 -15.61
CA ALA A 250 20.71 -9.15 -15.92
C ALA A 250 19.87 -9.80 -17.03
N LYS A 251 20.50 -10.31 -18.09
CA LYS A 251 19.81 -11.03 -19.17
C LYS A 251 19.10 -12.28 -18.65
N THR A 252 19.73 -13.06 -17.78
CA THR A 252 19.06 -14.22 -17.17
C THR A 252 17.82 -13.82 -16.37
N PHE A 253 17.88 -12.75 -15.57
CA PHE A 253 16.70 -12.24 -14.88
C PHE A 253 15.61 -11.76 -15.85
N SER A 254 15.98 -11.03 -16.90
CA SER A 254 15.05 -10.61 -17.97
C SER A 254 14.32 -11.81 -18.57
N ASP A 255 15.06 -12.85 -18.99
CA ASP A 255 14.51 -14.04 -19.63
C ASP A 255 13.53 -14.78 -18.69
N ILE A 256 13.90 -14.98 -17.42
CA ILE A 256 13.02 -15.59 -16.40
C ILE A 256 11.75 -14.77 -16.19
N GLY A 257 11.89 -13.44 -16.07
CA GLY A 257 10.77 -12.54 -15.85
C GLY A 257 9.78 -12.58 -17.00
N ILE A 258 10.27 -12.56 -18.24
CA ILE A 258 9.44 -12.61 -19.45
C ILE A 258 8.64 -13.92 -19.49
N GLU A 259 9.30 -15.05 -19.22
CA GLU A 259 8.63 -16.35 -19.20
C GLU A 259 7.56 -16.44 -18.09
N LYS A 260 7.82 -15.88 -16.90
CA LYS A 260 6.80 -15.78 -15.85
C LYS A 260 5.65 -14.86 -16.23
N ALA A 261 5.94 -13.73 -16.88
CA ALA A 261 4.93 -12.77 -17.33
C ALA A 261 3.97 -13.42 -18.35
N LYS A 262 4.50 -14.12 -19.37
CA LYS A 262 3.71 -14.87 -20.37
C LYS A 262 2.77 -15.88 -19.73
N LYS A 263 3.21 -16.56 -18.67
CA LYS A 263 2.40 -17.57 -17.96
C LYS A 263 1.29 -16.98 -17.10
N ARG A 264 1.48 -15.77 -16.53
CA ARG A 264 0.61 -15.24 -15.46
C ARG A 264 -0.26 -14.06 -15.89
N ILE A 265 0.18 -13.25 -16.86
CA ILE A 265 -0.53 -12.06 -17.31
C ILE A 265 -1.43 -12.42 -18.48
N LYS A 266 -2.74 -12.28 -18.27
CA LYS A 266 -3.78 -12.75 -19.22
C LYS A 266 -4.15 -11.72 -20.29
N THR A 267 -3.98 -10.44 -19.99
CA THR A 267 -4.35 -9.36 -20.91
C THR A 267 -3.15 -8.99 -21.75
N GLU A 268 -3.30 -9.01 -23.07
CA GLU A 268 -2.23 -8.69 -24.02
C GLU A 268 -1.58 -7.33 -23.75
N GLU A 269 -2.39 -6.30 -23.45
CA GLU A 269 -1.89 -4.97 -23.14
C GLU A 269 -0.93 -4.95 -21.93
N ASN A 270 -1.32 -5.56 -20.81
CA ASN A 270 -0.45 -5.63 -19.63
C ASN A 270 0.76 -6.55 -19.87
N LEU A 271 0.60 -7.60 -20.68
CA LEU A 271 1.71 -8.50 -21.01
C LEU A 271 2.76 -7.75 -21.82
N LYS A 272 2.35 -6.99 -22.85
CA LYS A 272 3.24 -6.16 -23.66
C LYS A 272 4.00 -5.15 -22.81
N LYS A 273 3.30 -4.40 -21.95
CA LYS A 273 3.90 -3.44 -21.01
C LYS A 273 4.91 -4.11 -20.07
N THR A 274 4.60 -5.30 -19.57
CA THR A 274 5.47 -6.04 -18.65
C THR A 274 6.71 -6.58 -19.36
N ILE A 275 6.56 -7.10 -20.58
CA ILE A 275 7.69 -7.56 -21.40
C ILE A 275 8.61 -6.39 -21.75
N GLU A 276 8.06 -5.21 -22.09
CA GLU A 276 8.85 -4.01 -22.36
C GLU A 276 9.66 -3.59 -21.13
N MET A 277 9.05 -3.60 -19.95
CA MET A 277 9.74 -3.33 -18.67
C MET A 277 10.87 -4.33 -18.38
N LEU A 278 10.64 -5.61 -18.68
CA LEU A 278 11.61 -6.68 -18.40
C LEU A 278 12.74 -6.76 -19.42
N SER A 279 12.49 -6.39 -20.67
CA SER A 279 13.48 -6.43 -21.74
C SER A 279 14.70 -5.55 -21.41
N ILE A 280 15.88 -5.98 -21.87
CA ILE A 280 17.08 -5.13 -21.90
C ILE A 280 17.01 -4.28 -23.16
N LYS A 281 17.11 -2.95 -23.01
CA LYS A 281 17.23 -2.04 -24.15
C LYS A 281 18.66 -2.12 -24.66
N ASN A 282 18.86 -2.52 -25.92
CA ASN A 282 20.16 -2.51 -26.56
C ASN A 282 20.66 -1.05 -26.61
N GLY A 283 21.72 -0.70 -25.89
CA GLY A 283 22.28 0.66 -25.88
C GLY A 283 22.90 1.15 -24.57
N VAL A 284 23.23 0.26 -23.63
CA VAL A 284 24.10 0.55 -22.48
C VAL A 284 25.30 -0.38 -22.54
#